data_AF-A0A967RPS0-F1
#
_entry.id   AF-A0A967RPS0-F1
#
_cell.length_a   1.000
_cell.length_b   1.000
_cell.length_c   1.000
_cell.angle_alpha   90.00
_cell.angle_beta   90.00
_cell.angle_gamma   90.00
#
_symmetry.space_group_name_H-M   'P 1'
#
loop_
_entity.id
_entity.type
_entity.pdbx_description
1 polymer ?
#
loop_
_entity_poly.entity_id
_entity_poly.type
_entity_poly.pdbx_seq_one_letter_code
_entity_poly.pdbx_strand_id
1 'polypeptide(L)'
;SNNWNGGVQFDDAETEAEVKSLIKKVRSTTPVPYLPITQQSAEQAYIQVLIQAGATLPRRDPVDARIINIVLEGKPTYKNGIIDIPSDVGGWPEYKAAPAPVDSDHDGMPDSWEKKYGLKCNDPADGPKDADDDGYTNVEECLNGTDPTEYVHYGNVESG
;
A
#
# COMPACT_ATOMS: atom_id res chain seq x y z
N SER A 1 25.83 14.89 -20.54
CA SER A 1 26.74 13.70 -20.57
C SER A 1 26.20 12.72 -21.59
N ASN A 2 27.03 12.15 -22.48
CA ASN A 2 26.57 11.17 -23.49
C ASN A 2 26.96 9.75 -23.04
N ASN A 3 26.05 9.04 -22.38
CA ASN A 3 26.26 7.66 -21.91
C ASN A 3 26.36 6.62 -23.04
N TRP A 4 26.04 7.00 -24.29
CA TRP A 4 26.22 6.15 -25.48
C TRP A 4 27.64 6.21 -26.07
N ASN A 5 28.49 7.13 -25.60
CA ASN A 5 29.87 7.25 -26.07
C ASN A 5 30.82 6.44 -25.18
N GLY A 6 30.87 5.11 -25.41
CA GLY A 6 31.80 4.19 -24.73
C GLY A 6 31.20 3.33 -23.61
N GLY A 7 29.90 3.48 -23.31
CA GLY A 7 29.21 2.71 -22.26
C GLY A 7 28.45 1.47 -22.74
N VAL A 8 28.24 1.30 -24.05
CA VAL A 8 27.47 0.18 -24.63
C VAL A 8 28.39 -0.68 -25.48
N GLN A 9 28.47 -1.97 -25.16
CA GLN A 9 29.25 -3.00 -25.85
C GLN A 9 28.28 -4.03 -26.45
N PHE A 10 28.56 -4.49 -27.67
CA PHE A 10 27.78 -5.52 -28.35
C PHE A 10 28.69 -6.71 -28.60
N ASP A 11 28.27 -7.90 -28.17
CA ASP A 11 29.08 -9.12 -28.31
C ASP A 11 29.33 -9.50 -29.78
N ASP A 12 28.45 -9.08 -30.69
CA ASP A 12 28.49 -9.40 -32.12
C ASP A 12 29.15 -8.32 -33.00
N ALA A 13 29.75 -7.27 -32.41
CA ALA A 13 30.37 -6.18 -33.17
C ALA A 13 31.89 -6.13 -32.97
N GLU A 14 32.63 -6.38 -34.05
CA GLU A 14 34.10 -6.46 -34.01
C GLU A 14 34.77 -5.14 -34.40
N THR A 15 34.05 -4.21 -35.03
CA THR A 15 34.58 -2.91 -35.49
C THR A 15 33.81 -1.71 -34.95
N GLU A 16 34.50 -0.56 -34.86
CA GLU A 16 33.90 0.71 -34.41
C GLU A 16 32.74 1.17 -35.32
N ALA A 17 32.78 0.82 -36.61
CA ALA A 17 31.74 1.12 -37.56
C ALA A 17 30.46 0.29 -37.31
N GLU A 18 30.61 -0.98 -36.95
CA GLU A 18 29.49 -1.88 -36.59
C GLU A 18 28.85 -1.43 -35.28
N VAL A 19 29.65 -1.10 -34.26
CA VAL A 19 29.16 -0.56 -32.99
C VAL A 19 28.34 0.72 -33.23
N LYS A 20 28.84 1.66 -34.03
CA LYS A 20 28.11 2.89 -34.39
C LYS A 20 26.79 2.61 -35.11
N SER A 21 26.76 1.60 -35.98
CA SER A 21 25.57 1.16 -36.70
C SER A 21 24.52 0.55 -35.77
N LEU A 22 24.94 -0.32 -34.84
CA LEU A 22 24.06 -0.96 -33.86
C LEU A 22 23.51 0.03 -32.83
N ILE A 23 24.34 0.96 -32.32
CA ILE A 23 23.88 2.05 -31.45
C ILE A 23 22.74 2.83 -32.12
N LYS A 24 22.84 3.13 -33.43
CA LYS A 24 21.77 3.83 -34.15
C LYS A 24 20.46 3.05 -34.20
N LYS A 25 20.51 1.72 -34.16
CA LYS A 25 19.32 0.84 -34.16
C LYS A 25 18.68 0.69 -32.79
N VAL A 26 19.48 0.63 -31.72
CA VAL A 26 18.97 0.35 -30.36
C VAL A 26 18.79 1.61 -29.50
N ARG A 27 19.40 2.73 -29.89
CA ARG A 27 19.27 3.99 -29.17
C ARG A 27 17.88 4.57 -29.38
N SER A 28 17.09 4.54 -28.32
CA SER A 28 15.89 5.38 -28.26
C SER A 28 16.29 6.85 -28.12
N THR A 29 15.76 7.70 -29.00
CA THR A 29 15.87 9.17 -28.90
C THR A 29 14.67 9.79 -28.20
N THR A 30 13.58 9.03 -28.06
CA THR A 30 12.39 9.41 -27.33
C THR A 30 12.44 8.83 -25.91
N PRO A 31 12.20 9.63 -24.86
CA PRO A 31 11.99 9.11 -23.52
C PRO A 31 10.90 8.03 -23.54
N VAL A 32 11.13 6.93 -22.83
CA VAL A 32 10.09 5.93 -22.61
C VAL A 32 8.98 6.62 -21.81
N PRO A 33 7.69 6.56 -22.23
CA PRO A 33 6.59 7.06 -21.44
C PRO A 33 6.61 6.39 -20.07
N TYR A 34 6.66 7.18 -19.00
CA TYR A 34 6.56 6.69 -17.64
C TYR A 34 5.18 7.08 -17.11
N LEU A 35 4.64 6.26 -16.20
CA LEU A 35 3.38 6.59 -15.54
C LEU A 35 3.58 7.88 -14.73
N PRO A 36 2.68 8.88 -14.84
CA PRO A 36 2.77 10.08 -14.02
C PRO A 36 2.72 9.66 -12.54
N ILE A 37 3.77 9.97 -11.79
CA ILE A 37 3.77 9.79 -10.35
C ILE A 37 3.31 11.07 -9.68
N THR A 38 2.40 10.94 -8.72
CA THR A 38 2.03 12.07 -7.86
C THR A 38 3.19 12.36 -6.92
N GLN A 39 3.78 13.55 -7.07
CA GLN A 39 4.86 14.01 -6.19
C GLN A 39 4.29 14.93 -5.12
N GLN A 40 4.81 14.81 -3.91
CA GLN A 40 4.51 15.70 -2.80
C GLN A 40 5.79 16.45 -2.40
N SER A 41 5.64 17.67 -1.89
CA SER A 41 6.77 18.33 -1.24
C SER A 41 7.17 17.56 0.02
N ALA A 42 8.41 17.73 0.48
CA ALA A 42 8.87 17.12 1.73
C ALA A 42 8.00 17.54 2.94
N GLU A 43 7.52 18.79 2.94
CA GLU A 43 6.62 19.32 3.96
C GLU A 43 5.24 18.62 3.92
N GLN A 44 4.67 18.46 2.73
CA GLN A 44 3.39 17.75 2.56
C GLN A 44 3.52 16.29 2.98
N ALA A 45 4.59 15.60 2.56
CA ALA A 45 4.85 14.22 2.95
C ALA A 45 5.02 14.08 4.46
N TYR A 46 5.74 15.02 5.10
CA TYR A 46 5.90 15.05 6.56
C TYR A 46 4.55 15.16 7.28
N ILE A 47 3.68 16.07 6.85
CA ILE A 47 2.34 16.24 7.43
C ILE A 47 1.49 14.98 7.22
N GLN A 48 1.53 14.37 6.04
CA GLN A 48 0.77 13.15 5.75
C GLN A 48 1.21 12.00 6.66
N VAL A 49 2.52 11.79 6.83
CA VAL A 49 3.06 10.79 7.78
C VAL A 49 2.60 11.10 9.20
N LEU A 50 2.67 12.35 9.64
CA LEU A 50 2.20 12.74 10.96
C LEU A 50 0.70 12.49 11.18
N ILE A 51 -0.12 12.47 10.14
CA ILE A 51 -1.58 12.23 10.25
C ILE A 51 -1.91 10.74 10.13
N GLN A 52 -1.22 10.02 9.26
CA GLN A 52 -1.65 8.69 8.79
C GLN A 52 -0.80 7.53 9.31
N ALA A 53 0.42 7.78 9.80
CA ALA A 53 1.28 6.71 10.31
C ALA A 53 0.70 6.08 11.59
N GLY A 54 0.92 4.77 11.72
CA GLY A 54 0.48 3.97 12.87
C GLY A 54 -0.95 3.43 12.74
N ALA A 55 -1.44 2.78 13.80
CA ALA A 55 -2.81 2.30 13.90
C ALA A 55 -3.74 3.49 14.20
N THR A 56 -4.18 4.18 13.15
CA THR A 56 -4.93 5.44 13.26
C THR A 56 -6.44 5.27 13.38
N LEU A 57 -6.98 4.11 13.01
CA LEU A 57 -8.41 3.81 13.03
C LEU A 57 -8.80 2.94 14.23
N PRO A 58 -9.97 3.16 14.86
CA PRO A 58 -10.85 4.33 14.71
C PRO A 58 -10.28 5.60 15.37
N ARG A 59 -9.25 5.44 16.20
CA ARG A 59 -8.47 6.51 16.82
C ARG A 59 -7.08 5.95 17.13
N ARG A 60 -6.05 6.80 16.97
CA ARG A 60 -4.68 6.46 17.39
C ARG A 60 -4.61 5.92 18.81
N ASP A 61 -3.86 4.84 18.96
CA ASP A 61 -3.54 4.30 20.26
C ASP A 61 -2.53 5.21 21.02
N PRO A 62 -2.37 5.01 22.34
CA PRO A 62 -1.46 5.83 23.15
C PRO A 62 0.01 5.74 22.71
N VAL A 63 0.44 4.63 22.11
CA VAL A 63 1.82 4.41 21.65
C VAL A 63 2.06 5.24 20.39
N ASP A 64 1.19 5.14 19.40
CA ASP A 64 1.28 5.93 18.16
C ASP A 64 1.24 7.44 18.46
N ALA A 65 0.32 7.87 19.34
CA ALA A 65 0.23 9.26 19.77
C ALA A 65 1.54 9.75 20.43
N ARG A 66 2.17 8.90 21.26
CA ARG A 66 3.45 9.22 21.89
C ARG A 66 4.57 9.39 20.86
N ILE A 67 4.68 8.48 19.89
CA ILE A 67 5.71 8.55 18.84
C ILE A 67 5.54 9.83 18.01
N ILE A 68 4.31 10.19 17.66
CA ILE A 68 4.02 11.41 16.90
C ILE A 68 4.41 12.66 17.68
N ASN A 69 4.12 12.71 18.98
CA ASN A 69 4.56 13.82 19.84
C ASN A 69 6.10 13.91 19.93
N ILE A 70 6.80 12.78 20.03
CA ILE A 70 8.28 12.76 20.01
C ILE A 70 8.83 13.34 18.70
N VAL A 71 8.22 12.98 17.57
CA VAL A 71 8.63 13.50 16.24
C VAL A 71 8.37 15.00 16.12
N LEU A 72 7.22 15.48 16.64
CA LEU A 72 6.87 16.90 16.62
C LEU A 72 7.76 17.75 17.54
N GLU A 73 8.03 17.26 18.75
CA GLU A 73 8.82 17.99 19.74
C GLU A 73 10.33 17.83 19.56
N GLY A 74 10.76 16.80 18.82
CA GLY A 74 12.15 16.41 18.67
C GLY A 74 12.81 15.97 19.97
N LYS A 75 12.01 15.55 20.97
CA LYS A 75 12.46 15.22 22.32
C LYS A 75 11.86 13.90 22.79
N PRO A 76 12.64 13.06 23.49
CA PRO A 76 12.08 11.85 24.08
C PRO A 76 11.10 12.21 25.20
N THR A 77 10.04 11.41 25.33
CA THR A 77 9.06 11.56 26.43
C THR A 77 9.54 10.92 27.74
N TYR A 78 10.65 10.17 27.72
CA TYR A 78 11.23 9.51 28.89
C TYR A 78 12.76 9.59 28.87
N LYS A 79 13.33 10.11 29.97
CA LYS A 79 14.79 10.30 30.17
C LYS A 79 15.48 10.83 28.90
N ASN A 80 16.45 10.09 28.40
CA ASN A 80 17.22 10.35 27.18
C ASN A 80 16.74 9.49 25.98
N GLY A 81 15.51 8.95 26.05
CA GLY A 81 14.93 8.10 25.02
C GLY A 81 15.12 6.60 25.24
N ILE A 82 15.85 6.19 26.28
CA ILE A 82 16.03 4.78 26.62
C ILE A 82 14.90 4.36 27.57
N ILE A 83 14.05 3.46 27.08
CA ILE A 83 12.92 2.87 27.82
C ILE A 83 13.41 1.55 28.43
N ASP A 84 13.34 1.42 29.75
CA ASP A 84 13.80 0.21 30.45
C ASP A 84 12.67 -0.83 30.51
N ILE A 85 11.44 -0.37 30.75
CA ILE A 85 10.22 -1.20 30.77
C ILE A 85 9.04 -0.47 30.10
N PRO A 86 8.06 -1.19 29.52
CA PRO A 86 6.92 -0.55 28.84
C PRO A 86 6.17 0.49 29.70
N SER A 87 6.07 0.25 31.01
CA SER A 87 5.41 1.17 31.95
C SER A 87 6.09 2.52 32.11
N ASP A 88 7.38 2.66 31.75
CA ASP A 88 8.09 3.94 31.76
C ASP A 88 7.44 4.99 30.84
N VAL A 89 6.67 4.52 29.86
CA VAL A 89 6.04 5.33 28.82
C VAL A 89 4.55 5.01 28.66
N GLY A 90 3.91 4.51 29.72
CA GLY A 90 2.46 4.27 29.79
C GLY A 90 2.01 2.81 29.70
N GLY A 91 2.94 1.86 29.48
CA GLY A 91 2.62 0.43 29.42
C GLY A 91 2.15 -0.04 28.05
N TRP A 92 1.69 -1.29 28.01
CA TRP A 92 1.03 -1.85 26.83
C TRP A 92 -0.37 -1.26 26.70
N PRO A 93 -0.81 -0.89 25.49
CA PRO A 93 -2.18 -0.46 25.27
C PRO A 93 -3.17 -1.57 25.61
N GLU A 94 -4.27 -1.20 26.26
CA GLU A 94 -5.38 -2.10 26.52
C GLU A 94 -6.31 -2.11 25.29
N TYR A 95 -6.34 -3.23 24.56
CA TYR A 95 -7.22 -3.40 23.42
C TYR A 95 -8.59 -3.89 23.88
N LYS A 96 -9.59 -3.00 23.84
CA LYS A 96 -10.98 -3.38 24.11
C LYS A 96 -11.55 -4.05 22.86
N ALA A 97 -11.83 -5.34 22.95
CA ALA A 97 -12.55 -6.04 21.90
C ALA A 97 -14.00 -5.52 21.84
N ALA A 98 -14.45 -5.15 20.65
CA ALA A 98 -15.87 -5.07 20.36
C ALA A 98 -16.40 -6.50 20.07
N PRO A 99 -17.71 -6.75 20.24
CA PRO A 99 -18.32 -7.97 19.72
C PRO A 99 -17.98 -8.10 18.22
N ALA A 100 -17.48 -9.26 17.82
CA ALA A 100 -17.27 -9.55 16.41
C ALA A 100 -18.63 -9.46 15.68
N PRO A 101 -18.66 -8.93 14.45
CA PRO A 101 -19.83 -9.05 13.59
C PRO A 101 -20.25 -10.52 13.46
N VAL A 102 -21.55 -10.75 13.28
CA VAL A 102 -22.05 -12.10 13.00
C VAL A 102 -21.58 -12.50 11.61
N ASP A 103 -21.02 -13.70 11.51
CA ASP A 103 -20.59 -14.40 10.30
C ASP A 103 -21.19 -15.81 10.44
N SER A 104 -22.31 -16.05 9.76
CA SER A 104 -23.17 -17.22 9.99
C SER A 104 -22.67 -18.50 9.32
N ASP A 105 -21.89 -18.39 8.24
CA ASP A 105 -21.29 -19.53 7.54
C ASP A 105 -19.77 -19.68 7.75
N HIS A 106 -19.16 -18.73 8.47
CA HIS A 106 -17.77 -18.77 8.90
C HIS A 106 -16.78 -18.71 7.73
N ASP A 107 -17.11 -17.94 6.70
CA ASP A 107 -16.26 -17.76 5.52
C ASP A 107 -15.33 -16.53 5.62
N GLY A 108 -15.48 -15.74 6.69
CA GLY A 108 -14.68 -14.55 6.95
C GLY A 108 -15.36 -13.24 6.59
N MET A 109 -16.57 -13.27 6.03
CA MET A 109 -17.38 -12.08 5.73
C MET A 109 -18.50 -11.88 6.78
N PRO A 110 -18.74 -10.65 7.25
CA PRO A 110 -19.90 -10.37 8.08
C PRO A 110 -21.24 -10.50 7.33
N ASP A 111 -22.25 -11.07 7.98
CA ASP A 111 -23.65 -11.14 7.51
C ASP A 111 -24.18 -9.80 6.95
N SER A 112 -23.78 -8.68 7.57
CA SER A 112 -24.21 -7.35 7.14
C SER A 112 -23.53 -6.88 5.87
N TRP A 113 -22.28 -7.29 5.64
CA TRP A 113 -21.53 -7.03 4.42
C TRP A 113 -22.14 -7.81 3.26
N GLU A 114 -22.36 -9.10 3.46
CA GLU A 114 -22.94 -9.95 2.44
C GLU A 114 -24.34 -9.49 2.01
N LYS A 115 -25.21 -9.14 2.98
CA LYS A 115 -26.53 -8.54 2.70
C LYS A 115 -26.45 -7.24 1.92
N LYS A 116 -25.40 -6.43 2.14
CA LYS A 116 -25.20 -5.16 1.45
C LYS A 116 -24.89 -5.39 -0.04
N TYR A 117 -24.10 -6.41 -0.36
CA TYR A 117 -23.65 -6.72 -1.72
C TYR A 117 -24.41 -7.86 -2.39
N GLY A 118 -25.46 -8.38 -1.75
CA GLY A 118 -26.30 -9.44 -2.30
C GLY A 118 -25.66 -10.83 -2.31
N LEU A 119 -24.61 -11.03 -1.49
CA LEU A 119 -24.01 -12.32 -1.20
C LEU A 119 -24.87 -13.12 -0.22
N LYS A 120 -24.50 -14.37 0.07
CA LYS A 120 -25.33 -15.32 0.81
C LYS A 120 -24.69 -15.69 2.15
N CYS A 121 -25.25 -15.14 3.24
CA CYS A 121 -24.82 -15.38 4.62
C CYS A 121 -24.92 -16.81 5.16
N ASN A 122 -25.20 -17.81 4.33
CA ASN A 122 -25.26 -19.21 4.77
C ASN A 122 -24.60 -20.14 3.72
N ASP A 123 -23.78 -19.59 2.82
CA ASP A 123 -23.13 -20.30 1.72
C ASP A 123 -21.63 -20.02 1.74
N PRO A 124 -20.83 -20.74 2.56
CA PRO A 124 -19.40 -20.44 2.76
C PRO A 124 -18.54 -20.63 1.50
N ALA A 125 -19.16 -21.10 0.41
CA ALA A 125 -18.53 -21.22 -0.88
C ALA A 125 -18.63 -19.95 -1.72
N ASP A 126 -19.30 -18.87 -1.29
CA ASP A 126 -19.31 -17.59 -2.01
C ASP A 126 -18.19 -16.64 -1.58
N GLY A 127 -17.69 -16.67 -0.33
CA GLY A 127 -16.47 -15.98 0.08
C GLY A 127 -15.27 -16.13 -0.85
N PRO A 128 -14.87 -17.36 -1.26
CA PRO A 128 -13.76 -17.57 -2.18
C PRO A 128 -14.11 -17.37 -3.66
N LYS A 129 -15.35 -16.97 -4.01
CA LYS A 129 -15.70 -16.62 -5.38
C LYS A 129 -15.30 -15.18 -5.66
N ASP A 130 -15.04 -14.93 -6.93
CA ASP A 130 -14.89 -13.62 -7.52
C ASP A 130 -16.22 -13.33 -8.24
N ALA A 131 -17.04 -12.43 -7.68
CA ALA A 131 -18.40 -12.20 -8.16
C ALA A 131 -18.46 -11.26 -9.36
N ASP A 132 -17.44 -10.44 -9.59
CA ASP A 132 -17.34 -9.50 -10.70
C ASP A 132 -16.24 -9.85 -11.72
N ASP A 133 -15.47 -10.92 -11.47
CA ASP A 133 -14.38 -11.45 -12.29
C ASP A 133 -13.18 -10.48 -12.41
N ASP A 134 -12.95 -9.61 -11.43
CA ASP A 134 -11.88 -8.60 -11.43
C ASP A 134 -10.51 -9.10 -10.91
N GLY A 135 -10.49 -10.30 -10.34
CA GLY A 135 -9.31 -10.96 -9.80
C GLY A 135 -9.22 -10.96 -8.27
N TYR A 136 -10.18 -10.35 -7.55
CA TYR A 136 -10.30 -10.41 -6.10
C TYR A 136 -11.49 -11.27 -5.67
N THR A 137 -11.29 -12.07 -4.63
CA THR A 137 -12.39 -12.83 -4.03
C THR A 137 -13.28 -11.94 -3.14
N ASN A 138 -14.55 -12.31 -2.96
CA ASN A 138 -15.49 -11.58 -2.12
C ASN A 138 -14.97 -11.34 -0.69
N VAL A 139 -14.23 -12.31 -0.13
CA VAL A 139 -13.60 -12.17 1.19
C VAL A 139 -12.43 -11.18 1.17
N GLU A 140 -11.62 -11.13 0.11
CA GLU A 140 -10.54 -10.14 -0.03
C GLU A 140 -11.11 -8.73 -0.19
N GLU A 141 -12.16 -8.58 -1.00
CA GLU A 141 -12.92 -7.35 -1.16
C GLU A 141 -13.52 -6.88 0.17
N CYS A 142 -14.10 -7.79 0.96
CA CYS A 142 -14.60 -7.51 2.30
C CYS A 142 -13.52 -6.99 3.25
N LEU A 143 -12.33 -7.60 3.22
CA LEU A 143 -11.20 -7.21 4.07
C LEU A 143 -10.59 -5.87 3.66
N ASN A 144 -10.60 -5.56 2.36
CA ASN A 144 -10.10 -4.31 1.81
C ASN A 144 -11.14 -3.18 1.84
N GLY A 145 -12.41 -3.50 2.06
CA GLY A 145 -13.51 -2.54 2.07
C GLY A 145 -13.89 -2.05 0.68
N THR A 146 -13.61 -2.83 -0.35
CA THR A 146 -13.91 -2.57 -1.77
C THR A 146 -15.23 -3.26 -2.19
N ASP A 147 -15.75 -3.00 -3.38
CA ASP A 147 -17.09 -3.45 -3.80
C ASP A 147 -16.99 -4.78 -4.58
N PRO A 148 -17.42 -5.93 -4.02
CA PRO A 148 -17.31 -7.23 -4.67
C PRO A 148 -18.26 -7.43 -5.87
N THR A 149 -19.00 -6.38 -6.25
CA THR A 149 -19.93 -6.40 -7.38
C THR A 149 -19.55 -5.41 -8.47
N GLU A 150 -18.46 -4.67 -8.28
CA GLU A 150 -17.98 -3.66 -9.20
C GLU A 150 -16.62 -4.06 -9.76
N TYR A 151 -16.60 -4.49 -11.02
CA TYR A 151 -15.35 -4.83 -11.70
C TYR A 151 -14.37 -3.66 -11.72
N VAL A 152 -13.24 -3.79 -11.01
CA VAL A 152 -12.15 -2.81 -11.02
C VAL A 152 -10.99 -3.30 -11.87
N HIS A 153 -10.64 -2.54 -12.92
CA HIS A 153 -9.45 -2.83 -13.71
C HIS A 153 -8.19 -2.22 -13.06
N TYR A 154 -7.57 -2.95 -12.13
CA TYR A 154 -6.37 -2.51 -11.38
C TYR A 154 -5.14 -2.13 -12.24
N GLY A 155 -5.16 -2.40 -13.55
CA GLY A 155 -4.15 -1.93 -14.50
C GLY A 155 -4.33 -0.49 -15.02
N ASN A 156 -5.47 0.16 -14.76
CA ASN A 156 -5.79 1.50 -15.24
C ASN A 156 -6.02 2.44 -14.05
N VAL A 157 -5.00 3.24 -13.70
CA VAL A 157 -4.98 4.17 -12.57
C VAL A 157 -5.83 5.45 -12.78
N GLU A 158 -6.86 5.43 -13.63
CA GLU A 158 -7.72 6.59 -13.88
C GLU A 158 -8.99 6.65 -13.00
N SER A 159 -9.24 5.64 -12.16
CA SER A 159 -10.43 5.56 -11.31
C SER A 159 -10.13 5.70 -9.81
N GLY A 160 -9.39 6.75 -9.43
CA GLY A 160 -9.11 7.11 -8.03
C GLY A 160 -9.13 8.60 -7.78
#